data_AF-A0A1M5V693-F1
#
_entry.id   AF-A0A1M5V693-F1
#
_cell.length_a   1.000
_cell.length_b   1.000
_cell.length_c   1.000
_cell.angle_alpha   90.00
_cell.angle_beta   90.00
_cell.angle_gamma   90.00
#
_symmetry.space_group_name_H-M   'P 1'
#
loop_
_entity.id
_entity.type
_entity.pdbx_description
1 polymer ?
#
loop_
_entity_poly.entity_id
_entity_poly.type
_entity_poly.pdbx_seq_one_letter_code
_entity_poly.pdbx_strand_id
1 'polypeptide(L)'
;MMTDKKKSVSSVCYLDEAASIDEINQKNLIKAASDFGYNILFASPTPLTTVRYCIRIEKQNGKNIISNKQWIRFEDIDEVDNDK
;
A
#
# COMPACT_ATOMS: atom_id res chain seq x y z
N MET A 1 -7.90 -21.60 -21.16
CA MET A 1 -6.70 -20.79 -21.46
C MET A 1 -5.95 -20.60 -20.16
N MET A 2 -4.72 -21.10 -20.09
CA MET A 2 -3.82 -20.81 -18.99
C MET A 2 -3.34 -19.37 -19.17
N THR A 3 -3.83 -18.44 -18.36
CA THR A 3 -3.18 -17.13 -18.23
C THR A 3 -1.89 -17.37 -17.48
N ASP A 4 -0.79 -17.36 -18.24
CA ASP A 4 0.55 -17.20 -17.69
C ASP A 4 0.51 -16.20 -16.55
N LYS A 5 0.87 -16.68 -15.35
CA LYS A 5 1.16 -15.83 -14.20
C LYS A 5 2.27 -14.90 -14.67
N LYS A 6 1.90 -13.71 -15.16
CA LYS A 6 2.82 -12.57 -15.27
C LYS A 6 3.38 -12.39 -13.87
N LYS A 7 4.54 -12.98 -13.60
CA LYS A 7 5.50 -12.39 -12.68
C LYS A 7 5.93 -11.10 -13.37
N SER A 8 5.04 -10.10 -13.41
CA SER A 8 5.50 -8.74 -13.61
C SER A 8 6.47 -8.52 -12.47
N VAL A 9 7.71 -8.20 -12.80
CA VAL A 9 8.66 -7.72 -11.82
C VAL A 9 8.08 -6.39 -11.36
N SER A 10 7.20 -6.43 -10.35
CA SER A 10 6.59 -5.25 -9.79
C SER A 10 7.64 -4.63 -8.90
N SER A 11 8.41 -3.71 -9.46
CA SER A 11 9.38 -2.93 -8.71
C SER A 11 8.65 -2.16 -7.61
N VAL A 12 9.26 -2.09 -6.43
CA VAL A 12 8.67 -1.41 -5.27
C VAL A 12 9.26 0.00 -5.17
N CYS A 13 8.41 1.01 -5.13
CA CYS A 13 8.77 2.40 -4.85
C CYS A 13 8.52 2.67 -3.36
N TYR A 14 9.58 2.88 -2.60
CA TYR A 14 9.50 3.27 -1.19
C TYR A 14 9.44 4.79 -1.07
N LEU A 15 8.51 5.29 -0.26
CA LEU A 15 8.39 6.72 0.04
C LEU A 15 8.28 6.90 1.55
N ASP A 16 9.24 7.65 2.09
CA ASP A 16 9.30 7.98 3.51
C ASP A 16 8.48 9.22 3.83
N GLU A 17 8.08 9.36 5.10
CA GLU A 17 7.30 10.51 5.60
C GLU A 17 6.02 10.80 4.81
N ALA A 18 5.35 9.75 4.32
CA ALA A 18 4.16 9.86 3.48
C ALA A 18 2.96 10.53 4.18
N ALA A 19 2.97 10.61 5.52
CA ALA A 19 2.00 11.39 6.30
C ALA A 19 2.03 12.90 5.99
N SER A 20 3.14 13.41 5.47
CA SER A 20 3.27 14.83 5.09
C SER A 20 2.54 15.18 3.79
N ILE A 21 2.12 14.18 3.02
CA ILE A 21 1.43 14.32 1.74
C ILE A 21 -0.08 14.30 2.02
N ASP A 22 -0.85 15.19 1.39
CA ASP A 22 -2.30 15.17 1.50
C ASP A 22 -2.92 13.96 0.78
N GLU A 23 -4.16 13.64 1.14
CA GLU A 23 -4.88 12.45 0.66
C GLU A 23 -5.02 12.41 -0.88
N ILE A 24 -5.24 13.55 -1.53
CA ILE A 24 -5.43 13.63 -2.98
C ILE A 24 -4.11 13.28 -3.67
N ASN A 25 -3.00 13.86 -3.21
CA ASN A 25 -1.69 13.58 -3.77
C ASN A 25 -1.20 12.15 -3.47
N GLN A 26 -1.55 11.57 -2.33
CA GLN A 26 -1.31 10.15 -2.05
C GLN A 26 -2.02 9.24 -3.07
N LYS A 27 -3.31 9.50 -3.36
CA LYS A 27 -4.08 8.75 -4.37
C LYS A 27 -3.47 8.89 -5.77
N ASN A 28 -3.06 10.10 -6.14
CA ASN A 28 -2.40 10.36 -7.42
C ASN A 28 -1.08 9.59 -7.54
N LEU A 29 -0.28 9.53 -6.48
CA LEU A 29 0.98 8.77 -6.45
C LEU A 29 0.75 7.26 -6.56
N ILE A 30 -0.24 6.73 -5.84
CA ILE A 30 -0.64 5.32 -5.93
C ILE A 30 -1.05 4.97 -7.37
N LYS A 31 -1.91 5.80 -7.97
CA LYS A 31 -2.37 5.62 -9.36
C LYS A 31 -1.21 5.66 -10.34
N ALA A 32 -0.36 6.69 -10.26
CA ALA A 32 0.80 6.82 -11.13
C ALA A 32 1.73 5.60 -10.99
N ALA A 33 2.03 5.16 -9.76
CA ALA A 33 2.86 3.98 -9.53
C ALA A 33 2.25 2.73 -10.21
N SER A 34 0.94 2.51 -10.06
CA SER A 34 0.22 1.41 -10.71
C SER A 34 0.29 1.50 -12.23
N ASP A 35 0.08 2.68 -12.83
CA ASP A 35 0.14 2.90 -14.28
C ASP A 35 1.52 2.58 -14.85
N PHE A 36 2.58 2.84 -14.08
CA PHE A 36 3.96 2.51 -14.44
C PHE A 36 4.38 1.08 -14.05
N GLY A 37 3.49 0.28 -13.45
CA GLY A 37 3.76 -1.11 -13.07
C GLY A 37 4.56 -1.28 -11.77
N TYR A 38 4.58 -0.26 -10.91
CA TYR A 38 5.21 -0.27 -9.59
C TYR A 38 4.19 -0.50 -8.48
N ASN A 39 4.64 -1.11 -7.38
CA ASN A 39 3.92 -1.05 -6.11
C ASN A 39 4.50 0.07 -5.26
N ILE A 40 3.66 0.86 -4.60
CA ILE A 40 4.13 1.90 -3.68
C ILE A 40 4.09 1.41 -2.23
N LEU A 41 5.15 1.70 -1.48
CA LEU A 41 5.28 1.42 -0.05
C LEU A 41 5.47 2.73 0.69
N PHE A 42 4.41 3.18 1.37
CA PHE A 42 4.45 4.35 2.22
C PHE A 42 4.95 4.00 3.62
N ALA A 43 5.96 4.72 4.09
CA ALA A 43 6.31 4.77 5.50
C ALA A 43 5.68 6.02 6.13
N SER A 44 5.03 5.81 7.26
CA SER A 44 4.27 6.83 7.95
C SER A 44 4.17 6.51 9.45
N PRO A 45 4.27 7.50 10.34
CA PRO A 45 4.02 7.32 11.76
C PRO A 45 2.54 7.06 12.08
N THR A 46 1.63 7.41 11.16
CA THR A 46 0.19 7.24 11.29
C THR A 46 -0.39 6.37 10.16
N PRO A 47 -1.52 5.66 10.39
CA PRO A 47 -2.17 4.93 9.33
C PRO A 47 -2.63 5.87 8.21
N LEU A 48 -2.28 5.56 6.96
CA LEU A 48 -2.80 6.25 5.78
C LEU A 48 -4.02 5.45 5.27
N THR A 49 -5.17 6.11 5.10
CA THR A 49 -6.41 5.45 4.67
C THR A 49 -6.48 5.22 3.16
N THR A 50 -5.58 5.85 2.40
CA THR A 50 -5.51 5.76 0.93
C THR A 50 -4.88 4.46 0.43
N VAL A 51 -4.17 3.72 1.30
CA VAL A 51 -3.52 2.47 0.93
C VAL A 51 -4.40 1.27 1.21
N ARG A 52 -4.27 0.22 0.40
CA ARG A 52 -5.05 -1.03 0.55
C ARG A 52 -4.67 -1.85 1.77
N TYR A 53 -3.39 -1.79 2.14
CA TYR A 53 -2.84 -2.53 3.27
C TYR A 53 -1.96 -1.60 4.11
N CYS A 54 -2.11 -1.67 5.42
CA CYS A 54 -1.21 -1.06 6.38
C CYS A 54 -0.63 -2.15 7.28
N ILE A 55 0.66 -2.02 7.60
CA ILE A 55 1.32 -2.89 8.56
C ILE A 55 1.77 -2.06 9.75
N ARG A 56 1.25 -2.38 10.93
CA ARG A 56 1.64 -1.69 12.15
C ARG A 56 2.91 -2.30 12.71
N ILE A 57 4.00 -1.53 12.79
CA ILE A 57 5.22 -1.99 13.47
C ILE A 57 5.01 -1.88 14.97
N GLU A 58 5.12 -3.01 15.67
CA GLU A 58 5.05 -3.06 17.14
C GLU A 58 6.45 -3.14 17.73
N LYS A 59 6.62 -2.68 18.97
CA LYS A 59 7.89 -2.75 19.68
C LYS A 59 7.75 -3.62 20.91
N GLN A 60 8.52 -4.71 20.98
CA GLN A 60 8.57 -5.60 22.13
C GLN A 60 10.04 -5.76 22.57
N ASN A 61 10.32 -5.54 23.86
CA ASN A 61 11.67 -5.63 24.42
C ASN A 61 12.73 -4.82 23.64
N GLY A 62 12.35 -3.62 23.17
CA GLY A 62 13.25 -2.74 22.41
C GLY A 62 13.42 -3.09 20.93
N LYS A 63 12.87 -4.20 20.45
CA LYS A 63 12.97 -4.65 19.05
C LYS A 63 11.66 -4.41 18.30
N ASN A 64 11.79 -4.07 17.02
CA ASN A 64 10.65 -3.99 16.11
C ASN A 64 10.20 -5.42 15.77
N ILE A 65 8.91 -5.68 15.97
CA ILE A 65 8.26 -6.92 15.60
C ILE A 65 7.33 -6.64 14.43
N ILE A 66 7.44 -7.46 13.40
CA ILE A 66 6.58 -7.45 12.23
C ILE A 66 6.13 -8.89 11.98
N SER A 67 4.82 -9.10 11.92
CA SER A 67 4.19 -10.41 11.75
C SER A 67 2.87 -10.26 10.99
N ASN A 68 2.36 -11.39 10.49
CA ASN A 68 1.09 -11.43 9.75
C ASN A 68 -0.10 -10.90 10.56
N LYS A 69 -0.02 -10.90 11.90
CA LYS A 69 -1.09 -10.40 12.79
C LYS A 69 -1.26 -8.88 12.76
N GLN A 70 -0.25 -8.16 12.27
CA GLN A 70 -0.22 -6.69 12.27
C GLN A 70 -0.65 -6.08 10.94
N TRP A 71 -1.00 -6.92 9.97
CA TRP A 71 -1.55 -6.47 8.70
C TRP A 71 -3.02 -6.08 8.90
N ILE A 72 -3.32 -4.86 8.51
CA ILE A 72 -4.65 -4.30 8.46
C ILE A 72 -4.95 -4.08 6.98
N ARG A 73 -6.02 -4.71 6.50
CA ARG A 73 -6.57 -4.42 5.18
C ARG A 73 -7.63 -3.34 5.37
N PHE A 74 -7.53 -2.27 4.59
CA PHE A 74 -8.63 -1.33 4.47
C PHE A 74 -9.58 -1.91 3.42
N GLU A 75 -10.77 -2.33 3.86
CA GLU A 75 -11.88 -2.65 2.96
C GLU A 75 -12.42 -1.31 2.42
N ASP A 76 -12.86 -1.31 1.15
CA ASP A 76 -13.41 -0.15 0.42
C ASP A 76 -12.44 0.78 -0.35
N ILE A 77 -11.41 0.23 -1.03
CA ILE A 77 -10.71 0.98 -2.09
C ILE A 77 -11.24 0.64 -3.49
N ASP A 78 -11.94 -0.49 -3.65
CA ASP A 78 -12.38 -1.02 -4.95
C ASP A 78 -13.84 -1.56 -4.95
N GLU A 79 -14.82 -0.80 -4.44
CA GLU A 79 -16.26 -1.01 -4.76
C GLU A 79 -16.86 0.19 -5.50
N VAL A 80 -16.10 0.79 -6.43
CA VAL A 80 -16.63 1.77 -7.39
C VAL A 80 -16.03 1.55 -8.78
N ASP A 81 -16.12 0.32 -9.30
CA ASP A 81 -16.01 0.08 -10.76
C ASP A 81 -16.59 -1.29 -11.16
N ASN A 82 -17.80 -1.58 -10.68
CA ASN A 82 -18.63 -2.68 -11.19
C ASN A 82 -20.12 -2.36 -10.99
N ASP A 83 -20.67 -1.46 -11.80
CA ASP A 83 -22.01 -1.64 -12.40
C ASP A 83 -22.26 -0.56 -13.48
N LYS A 84 -22.22 -1.01 -14.74
CA LYS A 84 -22.83 -0.45 -15.98
C LYS A 84 -22.31 0.84 -16.60
#